data_AF-A0A2A4QI94-F1
#
_entry.id   AF-A0A2A4QI94-F1
#
_cell.length_a   1.000
_cell.length_b   1.000
_cell.length_c   1.000
_cell.angle_alpha   90.00
_cell.angle_beta   90.00
_cell.angle_gamma   90.00
#
_symmetry.space_group_name_H-M   'P 1'
#
loop_
_entity.id
_entity.type
_entity.pdbx_description
1 polymer ?
#
loop_
_entity_poly.entity_id
_entity_poly.type
_entity_poly.pdbx_seq_one_letter_code
_entity_poly.pdbx_strand_id
1 'polypeptide(L)'
;MDYTFWVITIGSFVAGFVNAAFATGGVYVLLAASASVFPMTIVVPLQSVFAFSSLMGRVYFFWRHINWPMVKAVVLGAAIGVTIGTLVFVNLNERMIAICLGALLLFWVWMPKFNTKFSVKHPFFYLGILHSFLATMFGVGALLQ
;
A
#
# COMPACT_ATOMS: atom_id res chain seq x y z
N MET A 1 -13.76 -24.77 10.27
CA MET A 1 -12.92 -23.96 9.38
C MET A 1 -13.84 -22.93 8.74
N ASP A 2 -13.73 -21.68 9.17
CA ASP A 2 -14.68 -20.63 8.79
C ASP A 2 -14.50 -20.21 7.33
N TYR A 3 -15.60 -19.84 6.67
CA TYR A 3 -15.62 -19.40 5.27
C TYR A 3 -14.59 -18.28 4.98
N THR A 4 -14.38 -17.41 5.96
CA THR A 4 -13.40 -16.32 5.97
C THR A 4 -11.99 -16.80 5.65
N PHE A 5 -11.57 -17.92 6.22
CA PHE A 5 -10.22 -18.46 6.04
C PHE A 5 -9.98 -18.79 4.57
N TRP A 6 -10.90 -19.51 3.93
CA TRP A 6 -10.78 -19.92 2.54
C TRP A 6 -10.75 -18.74 1.57
N VAL A 7 -11.61 -17.74 1.77
CA VAL A 7 -11.66 -16.53 0.93
C VAL A 7 -10.33 -15.79 0.98
N ILE A 8 -9.76 -15.60 2.17
CA ILE A 8 -8.50 -14.85 2.34
C ILE A 8 -7.32 -15.65 1.82
N THR A 9 -7.24 -16.96 2.09
CA THR A 9 -6.11 -17.78 1.63
C THR A 9 -6.06 -17.84 0.11
N ILE A 10 -7.19 -18.14 -0.54
CA ILE A 10 -7.26 -18.21 -2.00
C ILE A 10 -7.07 -16.81 -2.60
N GLY A 11 -7.73 -15.80 -2.04
CA GLY A 11 -7.60 -14.41 -2.49
C GLY A 11 -6.16 -13.90 -2.40
N SER A 12 -5.45 -14.19 -1.31
CA SER A 12 -4.03 -13.82 -1.13
C SER A 12 -3.11 -14.56 -2.09
N PHE A 13 -3.37 -15.83 -2.37
CA PHE A 13 -2.60 -16.60 -3.34
C PHE A 13 -2.77 -16.03 -4.75
N VAL A 14 -4.01 -15.80 -5.19
CA VAL A 14 -4.30 -15.21 -6.51
C VAL A 14 -3.74 -13.79 -6.62
N ALA A 15 -3.90 -12.98 -5.58
CA ALA A 15 -3.32 -11.65 -5.51
C ALA A 15 -1.78 -11.69 -5.65
N GLY A 16 -1.12 -12.60 -4.93
CA GLY A 16 0.32 -12.81 -5.03
C GLY A 16 0.76 -13.24 -6.43
N PHE A 17 0.02 -14.14 -7.07
CA PHE A 17 0.27 -14.57 -8.45
C PHE A 17 0.12 -13.41 -9.45
N VAL A 18 -0.97 -12.63 -9.36
CA VAL A 18 -1.20 -11.45 -10.22
C VAL A 18 -0.09 -10.42 -10.02
N ASN A 19 0.30 -10.17 -8.76
CA ASN A 19 1.37 -9.24 -8.42
C ASN A 19 2.74 -9.70 -8.93
N ALA A 20 2.97 -11.01 -9.07
CA ALA A 20 4.17 -11.57 -9.65
C ALA A 20 4.16 -11.50 -11.19
N ALA A 21 3.01 -11.75 -11.83
CA ALA A 21 2.87 -11.81 -13.28
C ALA A 21 2.79 -10.43 -13.95
N PHE A 22 2.03 -9.50 -13.36
CA PHE A 22 1.71 -8.20 -13.97
C PHE A 22 2.37 -7.00 -13.27
N ALA A 23 3.20 -7.26 -12.25
CA ALA A 23 3.82 -6.30 -11.33
C ALA A 23 2.85 -5.46 -10.49
N THR A 24 1.65 -5.16 -11.01
CA THR A 24 0.58 -4.38 -10.37
C THR A 24 -0.73 -5.19 -10.37
N GLY A 25 -1.74 -4.73 -9.63
CA GLY A 25 -3.09 -5.33 -9.68
C GLY A 25 -3.44 -6.26 -8.52
N GLY A 26 -2.46 -7.00 -7.98
CA GLY A 26 -2.70 -7.98 -6.90
C GLY A 26 -3.29 -7.36 -5.63
N VAL A 27 -2.90 -6.12 -5.29
CA VAL A 27 -3.44 -5.38 -4.14
C VAL A 27 -4.95 -5.15 -4.28
N TYR A 28 -5.47 -4.91 -5.49
CA TYR A 28 -6.91 -4.71 -5.71
C TYR A 28 -7.69 -6.01 -5.61
N VAL A 29 -7.12 -7.13 -6.11
CA VAL A 29 -7.71 -8.47 -5.95
C VAL A 29 -7.81 -8.83 -4.48
N LEU A 30 -6.74 -8.57 -3.72
CA LEU A 30 -6.71 -8.80 -2.29
C LEU A 30 -7.69 -7.89 -1.55
N LEU A 31 -7.84 -6.64 -1.98
CA LEU A 31 -8.77 -5.68 -1.38
C LEU A 31 -10.22 -6.09 -1.61
N ALA A 32 -10.55 -6.55 -2.82
CA ALA A 32 -11.87 -7.09 -3.13
C ALA A 32 -12.19 -8.35 -2.30
N ALA A 33 -11.23 -9.27 -2.16
CA ALA A 33 -11.42 -10.48 -1.38
C ALA A 33 -11.60 -10.17 0.12
N SER A 34 -10.77 -9.32 0.70
CA SER A 34 -10.82 -8.96 2.12
C SER A 34 -12.02 -8.09 2.48
N ALA A 35 -12.41 -7.13 1.63
CA ALA A 35 -13.60 -6.31 1.82
C ALA A 35 -14.92 -7.10 1.75
N SER A 36 -14.91 -8.30 1.15
CA SER A 36 -16.08 -9.18 1.16
C SER A 36 -16.36 -9.81 2.52
N VAL A 37 -15.38 -9.82 3.43
CA VAL A 37 -15.48 -10.52 4.73
C VAL A 37 -15.27 -9.61 5.94
N PHE A 38 -14.48 -8.55 5.80
CA PHE A 38 -14.17 -7.62 6.89
C PHE A 38 -14.63 -6.19 6.60
N PRO A 39 -14.98 -5.41 7.64
CA PRO A 39 -15.19 -3.97 7.50
C PRO A 39 -13.88 -3.27 7.10
N MET A 40 -14.00 -2.15 6.36
CA MET A 40 -12.87 -1.40 5.79
C MET A 40 -11.84 -0.96 6.83
N THR A 41 -12.29 -0.67 8.05
CA THR A 41 -11.43 -0.33 9.21
C THR A 41 -10.44 -1.43 9.58
N ILE A 42 -10.78 -2.70 9.31
CA ILE A 42 -9.91 -3.87 9.56
C ILE A 42 -9.15 -4.26 8.29
N VAL A 43 -9.77 -4.12 7.12
CA VAL A 43 -9.15 -4.46 5.82
C VAL A 43 -7.89 -3.63 5.55
N VAL A 44 -7.96 -2.32 5.80
CA VAL A 44 -6.86 -1.38 5.51
C VAL A 44 -5.56 -1.78 6.23
N PRO A 45 -5.54 -2.01 7.56
CA PRO A 45 -4.35 -2.47 8.26
C PRO A 45 -3.89 -3.88 7.84
N LEU A 46 -4.83 -4.79 7.58
CA LEU A 46 -4.51 -6.20 7.25
C LEU A 46 -3.84 -6.35 5.90
N GLN A 47 -3.97 -5.36 5.01
CA GLN A 47 -3.46 -5.46 3.66
C GLN A 47 -1.95 -5.62 3.58
N SER A 48 -1.22 -4.96 4.47
CA SER A 48 0.21 -5.13 4.62
C SER A 48 0.59 -6.55 5.05
N VAL A 49 -0.21 -7.16 5.93
CA VAL A 49 0.03 -8.52 6.44
C VAL A 49 -0.22 -9.56 5.36
N PHE A 50 -1.33 -9.44 4.62
CA PHE A 50 -1.67 -10.34 3.53
C PHE A 50 -0.68 -10.25 2.37
N ALA A 51 -0.20 -9.05 2.05
CA ALA A 51 0.79 -8.86 1.00
C ALA A 51 2.22 -9.25 1.41
N PHE A 52 2.50 -9.35 2.72
CA PHE A 52 3.83 -9.53 3.29
C PHE A 52 4.62 -10.67 2.64
N SER A 53 4.00 -11.85 2.51
CA SER A 53 4.62 -13.04 1.92
C SER A 53 5.09 -12.80 0.48
N SER A 54 4.27 -12.14 -0.35
CA SER A 54 4.61 -11.83 -1.75
C SER A 54 5.76 -10.81 -1.84
N LEU A 55 5.74 -9.76 -1.01
CA LEU A 55 6.81 -8.77 -0.98
C LEU A 55 8.12 -9.36 -0.44
N MET A 56 8.06 -10.17 0.61
CA MET A 56 9.21 -10.88 1.17
C MET A 56 9.86 -11.78 0.14
N GLY A 57 9.07 -12.54 -0.63
CA GLY A 57 9.58 -13.35 -1.74
C GLY A 57 10.34 -12.51 -2.76
N ARG A 58 9.78 -11.35 -3.15
CA ARG A 58 10.43 -10.41 -4.08
C ARG A 58 11.75 -9.87 -3.51
N VAL A 59 11.78 -9.49 -2.24
CA VAL A 59 13.00 -9.04 -1.56
C VAL A 59 14.06 -10.14 -1.53
N TYR A 60 13.67 -11.38 -1.27
CA TYR A 60 14.57 -12.54 -1.24
C TYR A 60 15.17 -12.82 -2.62
N PHE A 61 14.35 -12.93 -3.67
CA PHE A 61 14.83 -13.22 -5.03
C PHE A 61 15.70 -12.09 -5.61
N PHE A 62 15.38 -10.83 -5.31
CA PHE A 62 16.11 -9.68 -5.85
C PHE A 62 17.13 -9.09 -4.88
N TRP A 63 17.45 -9.77 -3.77
CA TRP A 63 18.25 -9.22 -2.67
C TRP A 63 19.53 -8.50 -3.11
N ARG A 64 20.24 -9.08 -4.09
CA ARG A 64 21.52 -8.55 -4.61
C ARG A 64 21.36 -7.36 -5.57
N HIS A 65 20.16 -7.16 -6.12
CA HIS A 65 19.84 -6.05 -7.03
C HIS A 65 19.17 -4.87 -6.32
N ILE A 66 18.98 -4.94 -5.00
CA ILE A 66 18.38 -3.87 -4.21
C ILE A 66 19.38 -2.74 -3.99
N ASN A 67 18.98 -1.51 -4.33
CA ASN A 67 19.73 -0.31 -4.00
C ASN A 67 19.49 0.09 -2.53
N TRP A 68 20.28 -0.48 -1.63
CA TRP A 68 20.18 -0.27 -0.18
C TRP A 68 20.24 1.21 0.28
N PRO A 69 21.09 2.08 -0.29
CA PRO A 69 21.05 3.52 0.01
C PRO A 69 19.68 4.16 -0.19
N MET A 70 18.99 3.83 -1.29
CA MET A 70 17.64 4.32 -1.57
C MET A 70 16.62 3.76 -0.56
N VAL A 71 16.71 2.46 -0.25
CA VAL A 71 15.83 1.82 0.73
C VAL A 71 15.94 2.50 2.10
N LYS A 72 17.16 2.81 2.57
CA LYS A 72 17.35 3.51 3.85
C LYS A 72 16.68 4.87 3.89
N ALA A 73 16.79 5.66 2.81
CA ALA A 73 16.13 6.96 2.71
C ALA A 73 14.60 6.82 2.75
N VAL A 74 14.05 5.84 2.04
CA VAL A 74 12.60 5.56 2.03
C VAL A 74 12.14 5.10 3.42
N VAL A 75 12.86 4.19 4.07
CA VAL A 75 12.51 3.66 5.41
C VAL A 75 12.53 4.76 6.48
N LEU A 76 13.51 5.67 6.43
CA LEU A 76 13.57 6.82 7.34
C LEU A 76 12.38 7.76 7.14
N GLY A 77 12.02 8.04 5.89
CA GLY A 77 10.82 8.83 5.58
C GLY A 77 9.53 8.10 5.98
N ALA A 78 9.49 6.78 5.76
CA ALA A 78 8.35 5.94 6.07
C ALA A 78 8.02 5.95 7.57
N ALA A 79 9.01 5.91 8.46
CA ALA A 79 8.79 5.97 9.89
C ALA A 79 7.98 7.22 10.31
N ILE A 80 8.28 8.37 9.71
CA ILE A 80 7.57 9.63 9.93
C ILE A 80 6.18 9.58 9.30
N GLY A 81 6.07 9.09 8.05
CA GLY A 81 4.80 8.97 7.34
C GLY A 81 3.81 8.05 8.06
N VAL A 82 4.26 6.91 8.59
CA VAL A 82 3.44 5.94 9.33
C VAL A 82 2.99 6.50 10.67
N THR A 83 3.86 7.18 11.42
CA THR A 83 3.48 7.76 12.72
C THR A 83 2.40 8.82 12.55
N ILE A 84 2.58 9.74 11.60
CA ILE A 84 1.58 10.77 11.29
C ILE A 84 0.29 10.13 10.73
N GLY A 85 0.42 9.18 9.80
CA GLY A 85 -0.71 8.50 9.17
C GLY A 85 -1.55 7.71 10.15
N THR A 86 -0.91 7.01 11.10
CA THR A 86 -1.59 6.24 12.14
C THR A 86 -2.34 7.17 13.09
N LEU A 87 -1.70 8.26 13.54
CA LEU A 87 -2.34 9.24 14.41
C LEU A 87 -3.60 9.82 13.77
N VAL A 88 -3.52 10.16 12.48
CA VAL A 88 -4.65 10.69 11.73
C VAL A 88 -5.73 9.63 11.53
N PHE A 89 -5.37 8.40 11.13
CA PHE A 89 -6.29 7.29 10.89
C PHE A 89 -7.11 6.93 12.14
N VAL A 90 -6.48 6.86 13.32
CA VAL A 90 -7.15 6.49 14.57
C VAL A 90 -8.14 7.56 15.05
N ASN A 91 -7.89 8.83 14.74
CA ASN A 91 -8.76 9.94 15.15
C ASN A 91 -9.89 10.24 14.14
N LEU A 92 -9.87 9.62 12.96
CA LEU A 92 -10.87 9.86 11.91
C LEU A 92 -12.06 8.93 12.04
N ASN A 93 -13.26 9.48 11.81
CA ASN A 93 -14.48 8.70 11.70
C ASN A 93 -14.49 7.90 10.38
N GLU A 94 -15.02 6.67 10.40
CA GLU A 94 -15.03 5.73 9.26
C GLU A 94 -15.61 6.34 7.98
N ARG A 95 -16.66 7.17 8.11
CA ARG A 95 -17.26 7.88 6.97
C ARG A 95 -16.28 8.87 6.31
N MET A 96 -15.41 9.52 7.08
CA MET A 96 -14.40 10.42 6.52
C MET A 96 -13.28 9.66 5.83
N ILE A 97 -12.85 8.52 6.39
CA ILE A 97 -11.86 7.64 5.74
C ILE A 97 -12.36 7.19 4.37
N ALA A 98 -13.61 6.73 4.29
CA ALA A 98 -14.23 6.31 3.02
C ALA A 98 -14.31 7.45 1.99
N ILE A 99 -14.69 8.67 2.41
CA ILE A 99 -14.73 9.84 1.53
C ILE A 99 -13.32 10.21 1.04
N CYS A 100 -12.34 10.25 1.94
CA CYS A 100 -10.94 10.53 1.57
C CYS A 100 -10.39 9.48 0.61
N LEU A 101 -10.70 8.20 0.83
CA LEU A 101 -10.25 7.10 -0.02
C LEU A 101 -10.88 7.19 -1.42
N GLY A 102 -12.19 7.46 -1.49
CA GLY A 102 -12.89 7.69 -2.76
C GLY A 102 -12.37 8.93 -3.51
N ALA A 103 -12.17 10.04 -2.81
CA ALA A 103 -11.61 11.26 -3.39
C ALA A 103 -10.18 11.05 -3.90
N LEU A 104 -9.35 10.31 -3.16
CA LEU A 104 -7.99 9.98 -3.58
C LEU A 104 -7.98 9.09 -4.81
N LEU A 105 -8.82 8.05 -4.86
CA LEU A 105 -8.94 7.20 -6.04
C LEU A 105 -9.41 7.99 -7.26
N LEU A 106 -10.44 8.83 -7.12
CA LEU A 106 -10.92 9.69 -8.21
C LEU A 106 -9.84 10.65 -8.69
N PHE A 107 -9.17 11.33 -7.76
CA PHE A 107 -8.05 12.21 -8.06
C PHE A 107 -6.98 11.47 -8.84
N TRP A 108 -6.63 10.25 -8.40
CA TRP A 108 -5.53 9.50 -9.00
C TRP A 108 -5.85 8.92 -10.37
N VAL A 109 -7.10 8.49 -10.60
CA VAL A 109 -7.58 8.04 -11.92
C VAL A 109 -7.61 9.20 -12.93
N TRP A 110 -7.96 10.40 -12.48
CA TRP A 110 -8.10 11.58 -13.35
C TRP A 110 -6.86 12.49 -13.40
N MET A 111 -5.82 12.23 -12.61
CA MET A 111 -4.63 13.09 -12.58
C MET A 111 -3.86 12.99 -13.90
N PRO A 112 -3.71 14.08 -14.68
CA PRO A 112 -2.88 14.07 -15.86
C PRO A 112 -1.42 13.82 -15.46
N LYS A 113 -0.68 13.04 -16.26
CA LYS A 113 0.74 12.73 -16.01
C LYS A 113 1.55 14.02 -15.97
N PHE A 114 1.89 14.49 -14.77
CA PHE A 114 2.77 15.64 -14.60
C PHE A 114 4.22 15.22 -14.88
N ASN A 115 4.83 15.81 -15.91
CA ASN A 115 6.23 15.57 -16.29
C ASN A 115 7.20 16.55 -15.59
N THR A 116 6.84 17.06 -14.41
CA THR A 116 7.63 18.05 -13.69
C THR A 116 8.84 17.39 -13.03
N LYS A 117 10.03 17.64 -13.59
CA LYS A 117 11.31 17.29 -12.98
C LYS A 117 11.58 18.18 -11.76
N PHE A 118 10.95 17.86 -10.63
CA PHE A 118 11.31 18.45 -9.35
C PHE A 118 12.69 17.91 -8.93
N SER A 119 13.72 18.76 -9.01
CA SER A 119 15.05 18.46 -8.49
C SER A 119 15.06 18.70 -6.97
N VAL A 120 14.58 17.72 -6.21
CA VAL A 120 14.64 17.73 -4.75
C VAL A 120 15.94 17.03 -4.32
N LYS A 121 16.66 17.57 -3.33
CA LYS A 121 17.94 17.01 -2.86
C LYS A 121 17.85 15.56 -2.36
N HIS A 122 16.70 15.16 -1.78
CA HIS A 122 16.43 13.82 -1.26
C HIS A 122 15.03 13.33 -1.68
N PRO A 123 14.79 13.05 -2.96
CA PRO A 123 13.44 12.80 -3.48
C PRO A 123 12.83 11.53 -2.86
N PHE A 124 13.65 10.51 -2.60
CA PHE A 124 13.22 9.24 -2.01
C PHE A 124 12.82 9.34 -0.53
N PHE A 125 13.34 10.31 0.21
CA PHE A 125 12.94 10.53 1.60
C PHE A 125 11.51 11.10 1.67
N TYR A 126 11.24 12.15 0.91
CA TYR A 126 9.89 12.73 0.81
C TYR A 126 8.89 11.75 0.19
N LEU A 127 9.33 10.98 -0.81
CA LEU A 127 8.51 9.91 -1.39
C LEU A 127 8.17 8.85 -0.35
N GLY A 128 9.12 8.47 0.50
CA GLY A 128 8.88 7.52 1.60
C GLY A 128 7.86 8.04 2.63
N ILE A 129 7.93 9.33 2.99
CA ILE A 129 6.94 9.98 3.86
C ILE A 129 5.55 9.93 3.23
N LEU A 130 5.42 10.45 2.00
CA LEU A 130 4.11 10.59 1.36
C LEU A 130 3.51 9.21 1.04
N HIS A 131 4.32 8.29 0.52
CA HIS A 131 3.91 6.92 0.21
C HIS A 131 3.42 6.19 1.46
N SER A 132 4.16 6.26 2.57
CA SER A 132 3.81 5.51 3.77
C SER A 132 2.65 6.14 4.54
N PHE A 133 2.53 7.46 4.50
CA PHE A 133 1.35 8.16 5.00
C PHE A 133 0.09 7.71 4.25
N LEU A 134 0.13 7.72 2.92
CA LEU A 134 -0.98 7.26 2.07
C LEU A 134 -1.27 5.77 2.27
N ALA A 135 -0.23 4.94 2.33
CA ALA A 135 -0.38 3.51 2.58
C ALA A 135 -1.05 3.23 3.94
N THR A 136 -0.69 3.99 4.98
CA THR A 136 -1.28 3.84 6.32
C THR A 136 -2.74 4.31 6.35
N MET A 137 -3.06 5.39 5.63
CA MET A 137 -4.41 5.94 5.57
C MET A 137 -5.38 5.07 4.76
N PHE A 138 -4.91 4.49 3.64
CA PHE A 138 -5.78 3.88 2.63
C PHE A 138 -5.52 2.38 2.39
N GLY A 139 -4.48 1.80 2.98
CA GLY A 139 -4.12 0.38 2.81
C GLY A 139 -3.48 0.06 1.47
N VAL A 140 -3.28 1.09 0.61
CA VAL A 140 -2.67 0.96 -0.71
C VAL A 140 -1.58 2.03 -0.85
N GLY A 141 -0.35 1.58 -1.06
CA GLY A 141 0.78 2.47 -1.32
C GLY A 141 0.72 3.04 -2.74
N ALA A 142 -0.04 4.12 -2.95
CA ALA A 142 -0.29 4.68 -4.28
C ALA A 142 1.01 5.05 -5.06
N LEU A 143 2.07 5.50 -4.39
CA LEU A 143 3.18 6.13 -5.10
C LEU A 143 4.28 5.20 -5.67
N LEU A 144 4.33 3.92 -5.27
CA LEU A 144 5.45 3.00 -5.61
C LEU A 144 4.97 1.59 -5.99
N GLN A 145 3.80 1.46 -6.64
CA GLN A 145 3.35 0.16 -7.18
C GLN A 145 4.13 -0.22 -8.44
#